data_AF-A0A9D6J6K5-F1
#
_entry.id   AF-A0A9D6J6K5-F1
#
_cell.length_a   1.000
_cell.length_b   1.000
_cell.length_c   1.000
_cell.angle_alpha   90.00
_cell.angle_beta   90.00
_cell.angle_gamma   90.00
#
_symmetry.space_group_name_H-M   'P 1'
#
loop_
_entity.id
_entity.type
_entity.pdbx_description
1 polymer ?
#
loop_
_entity_poly.entity_id
_entity_poly.type
_entity_poly.pdbx_seq_one_letter_code
_entity_poly.pdbx_strand_id
1 'polypeptide(L)'
;MKSFLGKAFKYFGAPAKVEVWALEKFRPIIKAAVLFLIFSLASVTLLKAELWPCTTIKIEDGVRLGERWTHNPCVVKLLNGSFRMYFSDASCDQNYPIVVKSAISRDGLSWEKEDGIRIGAGHGGQNGWANSADVKILSDGTYRMYFSSDVSILSAVSKDGVTWEKEEGVRINNDSCSQKSVQGSLVVFLPMGGYRMYYCAGDGKNYKIFSAISSDGLSW
;
A
#
# COMPACT_ATOMS: atom_id res chain seq x y z
N MET A 1 -24.86 -24.58 30.97
CA MET A 1 -23.64 -25.22 30.44
C MET A 1 -23.93 -26.34 29.44
N LYS A 2 -24.79 -27.33 29.75
CA LYS A 2 -25.18 -28.41 28.82
C LYS A 2 -25.85 -27.95 27.50
N SER A 3 -26.64 -26.87 27.52
CA SER A 3 -27.32 -26.36 26.32
C SER A 3 -26.44 -25.50 25.39
N PHE A 4 -25.32 -24.96 25.89
CA PHE A 4 -24.41 -24.13 25.10
C PHE A 4 -23.43 -24.98 24.29
N LEU A 5 -23.01 -26.11 24.87
CA LEU A 5 -22.10 -27.08 24.23
C LEU A 5 -22.75 -27.83 23.05
N GLY A 6 -24.07 -28.06 23.08
CA GLY A 6 -24.77 -28.78 22.01
C GLY A 6 -24.89 -28.01 20.69
N LYS A 7 -24.83 -26.67 20.69
CA LYS A 7 -24.94 -25.85 19.46
C LYS A 7 -23.60 -25.66 18.74
N ALA A 8 -22.48 -25.75 19.43
CA ALA A 8 -21.14 -25.60 18.83
C ALA A 8 -20.74 -26.80 17.94
N PHE A 9 -21.26 -28.00 18.21
CA PHE A 9 -20.87 -29.23 17.50
C PHE A 9 -21.57 -29.45 16.15
N LYS A 10 -22.58 -28.64 15.79
CA LYS A 10 -23.33 -28.84 14.53
C LYS A 10 -22.62 -28.27 13.28
N TYR A 11 -21.61 -27.42 13.46
CA TYR A 11 -20.87 -26.77 12.36
C TYR A 11 -19.56 -27.48 11.96
N PHE A 12 -19.12 -28.46 12.72
CA PHE A 12 -17.83 -29.12 12.51
C PHE A 12 -18.09 -30.61 12.35
N GLY A 13 -18.15 -31.09 11.11
CA GLY A 13 -18.26 -32.51 10.75
C GLY A 13 -17.04 -33.35 11.16
N ALA A 14 -16.62 -33.27 12.42
CA ALA A 14 -15.64 -34.13 13.06
C ALA A 14 -16.37 -35.29 13.79
N PRO A 15 -15.75 -36.48 13.92
CA PRO A 15 -16.36 -37.58 14.64
C PRO A 15 -16.69 -37.16 16.07
N ALA A 16 -17.99 -37.11 16.35
CA ALA A 16 -18.52 -36.87 17.67
C ALA A 16 -18.10 -38.03 18.59
N LYS A 17 -17.15 -37.74 19.51
CA LYS A 17 -17.01 -38.26 20.88
C LYS A 17 -15.55 -38.19 21.33
N VAL A 18 -15.14 -37.03 21.81
CA VAL A 18 -14.20 -37.02 22.94
C VAL A 18 -15.09 -37.12 24.18
N GLU A 19 -15.11 -38.29 24.80
CA GLU A 19 -15.96 -38.56 25.96
C GLU A 19 -15.50 -37.74 27.17
N VAL A 20 -16.20 -36.62 27.40
CA VAL A 20 -16.03 -35.72 28.55
C VAL A 20 -16.18 -36.44 29.90
N TRP A 21 -16.77 -37.64 29.93
CA TRP A 21 -16.97 -38.49 31.10
C TRP A 21 -15.66 -38.92 31.79
N ALA A 22 -14.53 -38.97 31.07
CA ALA A 22 -13.25 -39.36 31.66
C ALA A 22 -12.68 -38.32 32.63
N LEU A 23 -13.14 -37.06 32.56
CA LEU A 23 -12.61 -35.97 33.38
C LEU A 23 -13.19 -35.95 34.80
N GLU A 24 -14.36 -36.55 35.05
CA GLU A 24 -15.03 -36.47 36.35
C GLU A 24 -14.24 -37.13 37.49
N LYS A 25 -13.38 -38.10 37.18
CA LYS A 25 -12.57 -38.87 38.15
C LYS A 25 -11.33 -38.14 38.67
N PHE A 26 -10.96 -36.99 38.11
CA PHE A 26 -9.76 -36.25 38.51
C PHE A 26 -10.04 -35.21 39.62
N ARG A 27 -9.04 -35.00 40.49
CA ARG A 27 -9.08 -33.94 41.51
C ARG A 27 -9.21 -32.54 40.86
N PRO A 28 -9.85 -31.56 41.52
CA PRO A 28 -10.18 -30.25 40.93
C PRO A 28 -8.98 -29.51 40.28
N ILE A 29 -7.81 -29.59 40.91
CA ILE A 29 -6.57 -28.96 40.42
C ILE A 29 -6.11 -29.57 39.09
N ILE A 30 -6.26 -30.90 38.92
CA ILE A 30 -5.89 -31.59 37.68
C ILE A 30 -6.90 -31.27 36.57
N LYS A 31 -8.19 -31.13 36.90
CA LYS A 31 -9.23 -30.66 35.95
C LYS A 31 -8.93 -29.26 35.43
N ALA A 32 -8.53 -28.33 36.31
CA ALA A 32 -8.19 -26.97 35.94
C ALA A 32 -6.94 -26.91 35.04
N ALA A 33 -5.88 -27.69 35.36
CA ALA A 33 -4.67 -27.76 34.55
C ALA A 33 -4.93 -28.37 33.16
N VAL A 34 -5.76 -29.42 33.08
CA VAL A 34 -6.14 -30.04 31.79
C VAL A 34 -7.03 -29.12 30.96
N LEU A 35 -7.99 -28.41 31.57
CA LEU A 35 -8.76 -27.38 30.86
C LEU A 35 -7.88 -26.23 30.39
N PHE A 36 -6.94 -25.76 31.20
CA PHE A 36 -6.02 -24.69 30.82
C PHE A 36 -5.09 -25.12 29.67
N LEU A 37 -4.61 -26.37 29.68
CA LEU A 37 -3.84 -26.95 28.58
C LEU A 37 -4.67 -27.09 27.31
N ILE A 38 -5.92 -27.57 27.39
CA ILE A 38 -6.83 -27.69 26.25
C ILE A 38 -7.18 -26.30 25.69
N PHE A 39 -7.43 -25.30 26.54
CA PHE A 39 -7.64 -23.92 26.11
C PHE A 39 -6.38 -23.32 25.50
N SER A 40 -5.19 -23.56 26.06
CA SER A 40 -3.93 -23.08 25.48
C SER A 40 -3.60 -23.73 24.14
N LEU A 41 -3.86 -25.03 23.98
CA LEU A 41 -3.71 -25.72 22.69
C LEU A 41 -4.78 -25.30 21.70
N ALA A 42 -6.03 -25.10 22.13
CA ALA A 42 -7.08 -24.55 21.27
C ALA A 42 -6.74 -23.12 20.82
N SER A 43 -6.15 -22.30 21.69
CA SER A 43 -5.65 -20.96 21.37
C SER A 43 -4.46 -21.00 20.41
N VAL A 44 -3.52 -21.96 20.54
CA VAL A 44 -2.40 -22.13 19.60
C VAL A 44 -2.88 -22.71 18.25
N THR A 45 -3.92 -23.55 18.26
CA THR A 45 -4.54 -24.06 17.02
C THR A 45 -5.39 -23.00 16.33
N LEU A 46 -6.07 -22.13 17.08
CA LEU A 46 -6.76 -20.94 16.52
C LEU A 46 -5.76 -19.91 15.98
N LEU A 47 -4.63 -19.70 16.65
CA LEU A 47 -3.56 -18.81 16.15
C LEU A 47 -2.91 -19.32 14.86
N LYS A 48 -2.93 -20.65 14.62
CA LYS A 48 -2.44 -21.24 13.37
C LYS A 48 -3.45 -21.15 12.22
N ALA A 49 -4.74 -20.93 12.50
CA ALA A 49 -5.79 -20.92 11.48
C ALA A 49 -5.87 -19.60 10.68
N GLU A 50 -5.18 -18.54 11.13
CA GLU A 50 -5.04 -17.27 10.38
C GLU A 50 -3.72 -17.16 9.61
N LEU A 51 -2.89 -18.21 9.63
CA LEU A 51 -1.72 -18.27 8.76
C LEU A 51 -2.19 -18.73 7.39
N TRP A 52 -2.61 -17.76 6.57
CA TRP A 52 -2.87 -17.94 5.15
C TRP A 52 -1.79 -18.84 4.55
N PRO A 53 -2.12 -20.05 4.05
CA PRO A 53 -1.14 -20.89 3.39
C PRO A 53 -0.68 -20.14 2.14
N CYS A 54 0.50 -19.53 2.24
CA CYS A 54 1.12 -18.65 1.26
C CYS A 54 1.71 -19.46 0.10
N THR A 55 0.87 -20.21 -0.61
CA THR A 55 1.31 -21.00 -1.78
C THR A 55 0.44 -20.82 -3.03
N THR A 56 -0.67 -20.09 -2.94
CA THR A 56 -1.52 -19.84 -4.11
C THR A 56 -1.79 -18.35 -4.27
N ILE A 57 -1.40 -17.78 -5.41
CA ILE A 57 -1.82 -16.44 -5.82
C ILE A 57 -3.34 -16.46 -5.98
N LYS A 58 -4.05 -15.59 -5.25
CA LYS A 58 -5.48 -15.38 -5.43
C LYS A 58 -5.68 -14.06 -6.16
N ILE A 59 -6.15 -14.14 -7.40
CA ILE A 59 -6.63 -12.97 -8.14
C ILE A 59 -8.09 -12.72 -7.73
N GLU A 60 -8.41 -11.48 -7.36
CA GLU A 60 -9.76 -11.09 -6.91
C GLU A 60 -10.61 -10.57 -8.08
N ASP A 61 -11.86 -11.03 -8.20
CA ASP A 61 -12.74 -10.70 -9.31
C ASP A 61 -13.19 -9.23 -9.32
N GLY A 62 -13.02 -8.56 -10.46
CA GLY A 62 -13.58 -7.22 -10.73
C GLY A 62 -12.58 -6.07 -10.64
N VAL A 63 -13.05 -4.87 -10.98
CA VAL A 63 -12.27 -3.62 -11.01
C VAL A 63 -12.36 -2.92 -9.65
N ARG A 64 -11.21 -2.50 -9.10
CA ARG A 64 -11.15 -1.78 -7.81
C ARG A 64 -11.41 -0.29 -7.95
N LEU A 65 -10.93 0.31 -9.04
CA LEU A 65 -10.95 1.75 -9.23
C LEU A 65 -10.78 2.10 -10.70
N GLY A 66 -11.52 3.11 -11.16
CA GLY A 66 -11.38 3.66 -12.51
C GLY A 66 -12.37 3.07 -13.52
N GLU A 67 -12.79 3.90 -14.48
CA GLU A 67 -13.61 3.49 -15.63
C GLU A 67 -12.87 3.68 -16.96
N ARG A 68 -11.69 4.33 -16.92
CA ARG A 68 -10.88 4.72 -18.07
C ARG A 68 -9.40 4.39 -17.79
N TRP A 69 -8.47 5.15 -18.37
CA TRP A 69 -7.02 4.98 -18.24
C TRP A 69 -6.51 5.36 -16.83
N THR A 70 -6.86 4.54 -15.85
CA THR A 70 -6.41 4.64 -14.46
C THR A 70 -5.30 3.63 -14.23
N HIS A 71 -4.10 4.10 -13.90
CA HIS A 71 -2.90 3.25 -13.81
C HIS A 71 -1.89 3.80 -12.79
N ASN A 72 -0.79 3.08 -12.59
CA ASN A 72 0.30 3.42 -11.68
C ASN A 72 -0.18 3.76 -10.24
N PRO A 73 -0.80 2.80 -9.54
CA PRO A 73 -1.25 3.01 -8.17
C PRO A 73 -0.07 3.08 -7.20
N CYS A 74 -0.15 4.00 -6.24
CA CYS A 74 0.70 4.07 -5.06
C CYS A 74 -0.19 4.14 -3.82
N VAL A 75 -0.08 3.15 -2.93
CA VAL A 75 -0.92 3.08 -1.73
C VAL A 75 -0.09 3.43 -0.50
N VAL A 76 -0.61 4.35 0.30
CA VAL A 76 -0.09 4.66 1.64
C VAL A 76 -1.11 4.26 2.70
N LYS A 77 -0.62 3.70 3.82
CA LYS A 77 -1.42 3.47 5.00
C LYS A 77 -1.44 4.75 5.85
N LEU A 78 -2.62 5.26 6.14
CA LEU A 78 -2.82 6.47 6.93
C LEU A 78 -2.75 6.15 8.44
N LEU A 79 -2.50 7.17 9.26
CA LEU A 79 -2.39 7.04 10.71
C LEU A 79 -3.67 6.50 11.38
N ASN A 80 -4.84 6.77 10.79
CA ASN A 80 -6.12 6.24 11.26
C ASN A 80 -6.36 4.77 10.87
N GLY A 81 -5.38 4.10 10.27
CA GLY A 81 -5.44 2.70 9.86
C GLY A 81 -6.07 2.46 8.49
N SER A 82 -6.70 3.46 7.88
CA SER A 82 -7.21 3.39 6.51
C SER A 82 -6.08 3.53 5.47
N PHE A 83 -6.42 3.41 4.19
CA PHE A 83 -5.50 3.51 3.07
C PHE A 83 -5.90 4.65 2.15
N ARG A 84 -4.92 5.32 1.57
CA ARG A 84 -5.11 6.22 0.43
C ARG A 84 -4.27 5.73 -0.74
N MET A 85 -4.91 5.55 -1.88
CA MET A 85 -4.27 5.28 -3.16
C MET A 85 -4.14 6.59 -3.91
N TYR A 86 -2.94 6.90 -4.37
CA TYR A 86 -2.70 7.89 -5.42
C TYR A 86 -2.53 7.15 -6.73
N PHE A 87 -3.12 7.66 -7.79
CA PHE A 87 -3.11 6.99 -9.09
C PHE A 87 -3.05 8.00 -10.22
N SER A 88 -2.53 7.55 -11.36
CA SER A 88 -2.47 8.34 -12.57
C SER A 88 -3.79 8.19 -13.32
N ASP A 89 -4.46 9.31 -13.56
CA ASP A 89 -5.73 9.40 -14.26
C ASP A 89 -5.48 10.10 -15.60
N ALA A 90 -5.59 9.34 -16.68
CA ALA A 90 -5.42 9.87 -18.03
C ALA A 90 -6.77 9.99 -18.73
N SER A 91 -6.93 11.10 -19.45
CA SER A 91 -7.97 11.28 -20.44
C SER A 91 -7.58 10.56 -21.74
N CYS A 92 -8.56 10.03 -22.48
CA CYS A 92 -8.35 9.49 -23.82
C CYS A 92 -8.15 10.58 -24.90
N ASP A 93 -8.45 11.84 -24.57
CA ASP A 93 -8.12 13.00 -25.38
C ASP A 93 -6.71 13.48 -25.02
N GLN A 94 -5.83 13.49 -26.03
CA GLN A 94 -4.42 13.88 -25.94
C GLN A 94 -4.23 15.34 -25.49
N ASN A 95 -5.27 16.18 -25.56
CA ASN A 95 -5.24 17.55 -25.08
C ASN A 95 -5.33 17.68 -23.55
N TYR A 96 -5.62 16.59 -22.83
CA TYR A 96 -5.70 16.60 -21.39
C TYR A 96 -4.49 15.86 -20.78
N PRO A 97 -3.71 16.52 -19.93
CA PRO A 97 -2.55 15.90 -19.31
C PRO A 97 -2.96 14.74 -18.40
N ILE A 98 -2.06 13.77 -18.23
CA ILE A 98 -2.18 12.80 -17.13
C ILE A 98 -2.02 13.57 -15.82
N VAL A 99 -2.93 13.33 -14.88
CA VAL A 99 -2.92 13.94 -13.55
C VAL A 99 -2.91 12.88 -12.46
N VAL A 100 -2.48 13.25 -11.26
CA VAL A 100 -2.58 12.38 -10.08
C VAL A 100 -3.87 12.69 -9.34
N LYS A 101 -4.69 11.66 -9.11
CA LYS A 101 -5.87 11.70 -8.25
C LYS A 101 -5.71 10.72 -7.08
N SER A 102 -6.67 10.71 -6.15
CA SER A 102 -6.65 9.79 -5.03
C SER A 102 -8.00 9.13 -4.73
N ALA A 103 -7.93 8.02 -4.01
CA ALA A 103 -9.06 7.29 -3.48
C ALA A 103 -8.74 6.76 -2.08
N ILE A 104 -9.75 6.61 -1.23
CA ILE A 104 -9.62 6.08 0.13
C ILE A 104 -10.25 4.71 0.25
N SER A 105 -9.73 3.91 1.18
CA SER A 105 -10.26 2.59 1.50
C SER A 105 -10.03 2.25 2.96
N ARG A 106 -10.97 1.54 3.59
CA ARG A 106 -10.81 1.01 4.95
C ARG A 106 -10.24 -0.40 4.97
N ASP A 107 -10.48 -1.17 3.91
CA ASP A 107 -10.17 -2.60 3.82
C ASP A 107 -9.07 -2.92 2.78
N GLY A 108 -8.66 -1.93 1.98
CA GLY A 108 -7.71 -2.09 0.88
C GLY A 108 -8.32 -2.71 -0.39
N LEU A 109 -9.61 -3.09 -0.35
CA LEU A 109 -10.30 -3.79 -1.43
C LEU A 109 -11.33 -2.89 -2.12
N SER A 110 -12.11 -2.16 -1.31
CA SER A 110 -13.19 -1.28 -1.75
C SER A 110 -12.68 0.16 -1.70
N TRP A 111 -12.68 0.84 -2.85
CA TRP A 111 -12.08 2.17 -2.99
C TRP A 111 -13.12 3.23 -3.37
N GLU A 112 -13.10 4.35 -2.66
CA GLU A 112 -13.92 5.52 -2.93
C GLU A 112 -13.02 6.64 -3.47
N LYS A 113 -13.29 7.12 -4.69
CA LYS A 113 -12.53 8.25 -5.27
C LYS A 113 -12.76 9.50 -4.44
N GLU A 114 -11.68 10.20 -4.13
CA GLU A 114 -11.75 11.51 -3.50
C GLU A 114 -11.84 12.61 -4.57
N ASP A 115 -12.59 13.67 -4.28
CA ASP A 115 -12.78 14.78 -5.21
C ASP A 115 -11.50 15.59 -5.46
N GLY A 116 -11.34 16.06 -6.69
CA GLY A 116 -10.26 16.95 -7.10
C GLY A 116 -8.98 16.26 -7.59
N ILE A 117 -8.02 17.08 -8.00
CA ILE A 117 -6.71 16.67 -8.51
C ILE A 117 -5.67 16.90 -7.42
N ARG A 118 -4.77 15.94 -7.23
CA ARG A 118 -3.65 16.02 -6.28
C ARG A 118 -2.45 16.70 -6.91
N ILE A 119 -2.06 16.26 -8.11
CA ILE A 119 -1.00 16.87 -8.91
C ILE A 119 -1.49 17.00 -10.35
N GLY A 120 -1.33 18.17 -10.94
CA GLY A 120 -1.71 18.46 -12.32
C GLY A 120 -1.18 19.82 -12.76
N ALA A 121 -2.00 20.61 -13.46
CA ALA A 121 -1.69 22.00 -13.80
C ALA A 121 -1.21 22.78 -12.56
N GLY A 122 -0.15 23.58 -12.72
CA GLY A 122 0.49 24.33 -11.64
C GLY A 122 1.48 23.54 -10.77
N HIS A 123 1.44 22.21 -10.79
CA HIS A 123 2.33 21.34 -10.00
C HIS A 123 3.32 20.56 -10.88
N GLY A 124 2.87 20.14 -12.07
CA GLY A 124 3.59 19.25 -12.97
C GLY A 124 4.70 19.88 -13.81
N GLY A 125 5.05 19.17 -14.89
CA GLY A 125 5.88 19.69 -15.98
C GLY A 125 5.08 20.54 -16.96
N GLN A 126 5.53 20.65 -18.22
CA GLN A 126 4.80 21.49 -19.18
C GLN A 126 3.37 20.97 -19.35
N ASN A 127 2.41 21.88 -19.37
CA ASN A 127 0.96 21.59 -19.46
C ASN A 127 0.36 20.78 -18.29
N GLY A 128 1.07 20.59 -17.18
CA GLY A 128 0.53 19.94 -15.98
C GLY A 128 0.61 18.41 -15.98
N TRP A 129 1.47 17.82 -16.80
CA TRP A 129 1.68 16.37 -16.84
C TRP A 129 2.26 15.85 -15.52
N ALA A 130 1.61 14.84 -14.95
CA ALA A 130 2.02 14.17 -13.73
C ALA A 130 1.57 12.69 -13.73
N ASN A 131 2.53 11.79 -13.64
CA ASN A 131 2.32 10.34 -13.73
C ASN A 131 3.20 9.61 -12.69
N SER A 132 2.84 8.37 -12.39
CA SER A 132 3.66 7.44 -11.59
C SER A 132 4.06 8.04 -10.24
N ALA A 133 3.05 8.47 -9.48
CA ALA A 133 3.24 9.00 -8.14
C ALA A 133 3.88 7.93 -7.22
N ASP A 134 4.82 8.36 -6.40
CA ASP A 134 5.37 7.61 -5.29
C ASP A 134 5.35 8.48 -4.02
N VAL A 135 4.49 8.12 -3.07
CA VAL A 135 4.21 8.92 -1.88
C VAL A 135 4.86 8.31 -0.65
N LYS A 136 5.55 9.15 0.12
CA LYS A 136 6.14 8.82 1.42
C LYS A 136 5.53 9.68 2.50
N ILE A 137 5.27 9.08 3.65
CA ILE A 137 4.99 9.80 4.89
C ILE A 137 6.34 10.05 5.56
N LEU A 138 6.69 11.31 5.76
CA LEU A 138 7.92 11.74 6.40
C LEU A 138 7.82 11.63 7.93
N SER A 139 8.96 11.75 8.61
CA SER A 139 9.04 11.60 10.07
C SER A 139 8.25 12.64 10.85
N ASP A 140 7.99 13.81 10.25
CA ASP A 140 7.18 14.88 10.84
C ASP A 140 5.67 14.71 10.56
N GLY A 141 5.28 13.61 9.91
CA GLY A 141 3.89 13.30 9.55
C GLY A 141 3.41 13.97 8.25
N THR A 142 4.23 14.80 7.60
CA THR A 142 3.92 15.33 6.27
C THR A 142 4.07 14.25 5.20
N TYR A 143 3.54 14.52 4.02
CA TYR A 143 3.64 13.66 2.86
C TYR A 143 4.55 14.31 1.84
N ARG A 144 5.41 13.51 1.21
CA ARG A 144 6.13 13.91 0.00
C ARG A 144 5.78 12.95 -1.14
N MET A 145 5.39 13.51 -2.27
CA MET A 145 5.14 12.78 -3.50
C MET A 145 6.28 13.05 -4.47
N TYR A 146 6.90 11.99 -4.97
CA TYR A 146 7.72 12.03 -6.17
C TYR A 146 6.84 11.63 -7.35
N PHE A 147 6.99 12.30 -8.48
CA PHE A 147 6.18 11.99 -9.65
C PHE A 147 6.93 12.31 -10.93
N SER A 148 6.57 11.60 -12.00
CA SER A 148 7.10 11.83 -13.34
C SER A 148 6.31 12.95 -14.00
N SER A 149 7.00 13.99 -14.44
CA SER A 149 6.50 14.96 -15.39
C SER A 149 6.82 14.52 -16.83
N ASP A 150 6.54 15.37 -17.80
CA ASP A 150 6.88 15.15 -19.21
C ASP A 150 8.40 15.12 -19.48
N VAL A 151 9.21 15.80 -18.67
CA VAL A 151 10.66 15.96 -18.91
C VAL A 151 11.55 15.61 -17.70
N SER A 152 10.97 15.30 -16.54
CA SER A 152 11.74 15.14 -15.30
C SER A 152 10.98 14.43 -14.19
N ILE A 153 11.69 14.00 -13.15
CA ILE A 153 11.09 13.63 -11.86
C ILE A 153 11.06 14.88 -10.97
N LEU A 154 9.88 15.20 -10.47
CA LEU A 154 9.59 16.32 -9.59
C LEU A 154 9.10 15.83 -8.23
N SER A 155 8.93 16.76 -7.28
CA SER A 155 8.30 16.46 -6.01
C SER A 155 7.33 17.55 -5.54
N ALA A 156 6.41 17.15 -4.68
CA ALA A 156 5.46 18.02 -3.98
C ALA A 156 5.30 17.55 -2.53
N VAL A 157 4.99 18.49 -1.63
CA VAL A 157 4.77 18.26 -0.21
C VAL A 157 3.31 18.51 0.15
N SER A 158 2.81 17.80 1.15
CA SER A 158 1.45 17.97 1.67
C SER A 158 1.39 17.72 3.17
N LYS A 159 0.53 18.45 3.88
CA LYS A 159 0.27 18.24 5.31
C LYS A 159 -0.85 17.23 5.57
N ASP A 160 -1.74 17.02 4.61
CA ASP A 160 -2.97 16.22 4.74
C ASP A 160 -3.10 15.09 3.72
N GLY A 161 -2.17 15.02 2.75
CA GLY A 161 -2.19 14.08 1.64
C GLY A 161 -3.28 14.38 0.60
N VAL A 162 -3.91 15.56 0.63
CA VAL A 162 -5.01 15.95 -0.26
C VAL A 162 -4.64 17.22 -1.03
N THR A 163 -4.13 18.23 -0.34
CA THR A 163 -3.65 19.48 -0.93
C THR A 163 -2.13 19.46 -1.00
N TRP A 164 -1.59 19.68 -2.19
CA TRP A 164 -0.18 19.53 -2.47
C TRP A 164 0.44 20.85 -2.90
N GLU A 165 1.68 21.08 -2.50
CA GLU A 165 2.50 22.21 -2.89
C GLU A 165 3.74 21.70 -3.61
N LYS A 166 3.99 22.19 -4.83
CA LYS A 166 5.19 21.80 -5.58
C LYS A 166 6.44 22.28 -4.85
N GLU A 167 7.39 21.37 -4.64
CA GLU A 167 8.68 21.73 -4.06
C GLU A 167 9.61 22.30 -5.13
N GLU A 168 10.37 23.34 -4.80
CA GLU A 168 11.27 24.00 -5.75
C GLU A 168 12.39 23.09 -6.28
N GLY A 169 12.71 23.26 -7.56
CA GLY A 169 13.78 22.50 -8.22
C GLY A 169 13.33 21.17 -8.82
N VAL A 170 14.29 20.48 -9.44
CA VAL A 170 14.08 19.21 -10.14
C VAL A 170 14.84 18.11 -9.39
N ARG A 171 14.23 16.92 -9.26
CA ARG A 171 14.86 15.80 -8.55
C ARG A 171 15.81 15.06 -9.47
N ILE A 172 15.33 14.62 -10.62
CA ILE A 172 16.15 14.00 -11.67
C ILE A 172 15.65 14.53 -13.02
N ASN A 173 16.56 14.94 -13.90
CA ASN A 173 16.25 15.27 -15.29
C ASN A 173 17.22 14.55 -16.24
N ASN A 174 17.00 14.75 -17.53
CA ASN A 174 17.82 14.18 -18.60
C ASN A 174 19.33 14.46 -18.40
N ASP A 175 19.69 15.69 -18.04
CA ASP A 175 21.08 16.10 -17.86
C ASP A 175 21.70 15.40 -16.65
N SER A 176 21.00 15.39 -15.52
CA SER A 176 21.50 14.82 -14.26
C SER A 176 21.72 13.31 -14.35
N CYS A 177 20.91 12.61 -15.15
CA CYS A 177 21.08 11.17 -15.39
C CYS A 177 21.83 10.84 -16.70
N SER A 178 22.24 11.84 -17.48
CA SER A 178 22.88 11.66 -18.79
C SER A 178 22.07 10.75 -19.75
N GLN A 179 20.74 10.87 -19.75
CA GLN A 179 19.81 10.14 -20.61
C GLN A 179 18.87 11.10 -21.37
N LYS A 180 18.12 10.61 -22.35
CA LYS A 180 17.18 11.43 -23.14
C LYS A 180 15.77 11.48 -22.56
N SER A 181 15.42 10.56 -21.68
CA SER A 181 14.13 10.54 -20.99
C SER A 181 14.27 9.88 -19.63
N VAL A 182 13.49 10.36 -18.67
CA VAL A 182 13.43 9.86 -17.29
C VAL A 182 12.00 9.82 -16.77
N GLN A 183 11.65 8.76 -16.04
CA GLN A 183 10.32 8.53 -15.49
C GLN A 183 10.32 7.43 -14.41
N GLY A 184 9.18 7.21 -13.77
CA GLY A 184 8.90 6.07 -12.90
C GLY A 184 9.79 6.04 -11.66
N SER A 185 9.62 7.01 -10.76
CA SER A 185 10.34 7.04 -9.49
C SER A 185 9.78 6.02 -8.47
N LEU A 186 10.67 5.39 -7.72
CA LEU A 186 10.38 4.66 -6.50
C LEU A 186 11.45 4.99 -5.45
N VAL A 187 11.04 5.58 -4.35
CA VAL A 187 11.92 5.99 -3.25
C VAL A 187 11.81 5.01 -2.09
N VAL A 188 12.94 4.73 -1.45
CA VAL A 188 13.03 3.99 -0.19
C VAL A 188 13.85 4.79 0.81
N PHE A 189 13.48 4.71 2.09
CA PHE A 189 14.29 5.22 3.19
C PHE A 189 15.44 4.26 3.47
N LEU A 190 16.64 4.79 3.65
CA LEU A 190 17.83 3.98 3.95
C LEU A 190 17.98 3.79 5.48
N PRO A 191 18.46 2.62 5.94
CA PRO A 191 18.58 2.32 7.38
C PRO A 191 19.44 3.29 8.19
N MET A 192 20.45 3.90 7.56
CA MET A 192 21.35 4.87 8.21
C MET A 192 20.91 6.34 8.02
N GLY A 193 19.66 6.55 7.60
CA GLY A 193 19.14 7.85 7.20
C GLY A 193 19.36 8.13 5.71
N GLY A 194 18.63 9.13 5.22
CA GLY A 194 18.59 9.46 3.80
C GLY A 194 17.69 8.55 2.97
N TYR A 195 17.82 8.68 1.66
CA TYR A 195 16.90 8.18 0.66
C TYR A 195 17.66 7.51 -0.48
N ARG A 196 17.03 6.53 -1.10
CA ARG A 196 17.41 6.02 -2.41
C ARG A 196 16.22 6.07 -3.35
N MET A 197 16.40 6.69 -4.51
CA MET A 197 15.44 6.66 -5.60
C MET A 197 15.92 5.64 -6.62
N TYR A 198 15.03 4.75 -7.02
CA TYR A 198 15.14 3.98 -8.25
C TYR A 198 14.28 4.65 -9.31
N TYR A 199 14.78 4.77 -10.53
CA TYR A 199 14.07 5.43 -11.62
C TYR A 199 14.39 4.81 -12.97
N CYS A 200 13.44 4.89 -13.90
CA CYS A 200 13.63 4.46 -15.27
C CYS A 200 14.19 5.62 -16.10
N ALA A 201 15.28 5.38 -16.85
CA ALA A 201 15.79 6.35 -17.80
C ALA A 201 16.36 5.67 -19.05
N GLY A 202 16.46 6.41 -20.16
CA GLY A 202 16.92 5.84 -21.42
C GLY A 202 16.89 6.79 -22.62
N ASP A 203 16.91 6.22 -23.83
CA ASP A 203 16.91 6.95 -25.10
C ASP A 203 15.50 7.31 -25.61
N GLY A 204 14.47 7.08 -24.78
CA GLY A 204 13.05 7.23 -25.14
C GLY A 204 12.40 5.96 -25.72
N LYS A 205 13.20 4.96 -26.11
CA LYS A 205 12.73 3.66 -26.61
C LYS A 205 13.16 2.50 -25.72
N ASN A 206 14.38 2.57 -25.20
CA ASN A 206 15.01 1.56 -24.37
C ASN A 206 15.25 2.14 -22.99
N TYR A 207 14.48 1.70 -22.00
CA TYR A 207 14.62 2.13 -20.61
C TYR A 207 15.41 1.11 -19.79
N LYS A 208 16.20 1.61 -18.85
CA LYS A 208 16.88 0.84 -17.80
C LYS A 208 16.55 1.44 -16.44
N ILE A 209 16.73 0.65 -15.38
CA ILE A 209 16.58 1.13 -14.01
C ILE A 209 17.92 1.66 -13.52
N PHE A 210 17.92 2.89 -13.05
CA PHE A 210 19.04 3.58 -12.40
C PHE A 210 18.68 3.86 -10.94
N SER A 211 19.66 4.35 -10.17
CA SER A 211 19.41 4.79 -8.81
C SER A 211 20.22 6.03 -8.44
N ALA A 212 19.66 6.87 -7.57
CA ALA A 212 20.32 8.00 -6.93
C ALA A 212 20.17 7.93 -5.41
N ILE A 213 21.06 8.58 -4.67
CA ILE A 213 21.01 8.68 -3.21
C ILE A 213 20.86 10.15 -2.80
N SER A 214 20.14 10.40 -1.72
CA SER A 214 19.93 11.74 -1.21
C SER A 214 19.91 11.75 0.31
N SER A 215 20.42 12.80 0.94
CA SER A 215 20.32 12.99 2.39
C SER A 215 18.98 13.60 2.83
N ASP A 216 18.34 14.39 1.97
CA ASP A 216 17.16 15.20 2.29
C ASP A 216 15.92 14.86 1.43
N GLY A 217 16.09 14.02 0.41
CA GLY A 217 15.07 13.64 -0.54
C GLY A 217 14.76 14.72 -1.58
N LEU A 218 15.54 15.80 -1.62
CA LEU A 218 15.39 16.93 -2.55
C LEU A 218 16.58 17.02 -3.50
N SER A 219 17.80 16.95 -2.99
CA SER A 219 19.02 16.93 -3.81
C SER A 219 19.47 15.49 -4.06
N TRP A 220 19.51 15.08 -5.33
CA TRP A 220 19.77 13.70 -5.77
C TRP A 220 21.00 13.59 -6.66
#